data_AF-B5GVR2-F1
#
_entry.id   AF-B5GVR2-F1
#
_cell.length_a   1.000
_cell.length_b   1.000
_cell.length_c   1.000
_cell.angle_alpha   90.00
_cell.angle_beta   90.00
_cell.angle_gamma   90.00
#
_symmetry.space_group_name_H-M   'P 1'
#
loop_
_entity.id
_entity.type
_entity.pdbx_description
1 polymer ?
#
loop_
_entity_poly.entity_id
_entity_poly.type
_entity_poly.pdbx_seq_one_letter_code
_entity_poly.pdbx_strand_id
1 'polypeptide(L)'
;MSTLDVDPEGLGKGGDALDEAGDKLKVIREEYVDRITHYRGCWGTGEFGEAFAKKYYEGLDPCVEGVDALSAAVKGSANSLKRTGANFRKTQDDIHSNTSGRR
;
A
#
# COMPACT_ATOMS: atom_id res chain seq x y z
N MET A 1 -6.07 -10.76 -35.96
CA MET A 1 -6.84 -10.35 -34.76
C MET A 1 -5.83 -10.13 -33.65
N SER A 2 -5.79 -8.94 -33.05
CA SER A 2 -4.92 -8.69 -31.89
C SER A 2 -5.53 -9.44 -30.69
N THR A 3 -4.96 -10.59 -30.36
CA THR A 3 -5.23 -11.30 -29.11
C THR A 3 -4.72 -10.42 -27.98
N LEU A 4 -5.63 -9.69 -27.31
CA LEU A 4 -5.29 -9.05 -26.05
C LEU A 4 -4.91 -10.14 -25.04
N ASP A 5 -3.62 -10.28 -24.80
CA ASP A 5 -3.00 -11.25 -23.90
C ASP A 5 -3.01 -10.72 -22.45
N VAL A 6 -4.18 -10.27 -22.00
CA VAL A 6 -4.35 -9.76 -20.63
C VAL A 6 -4.86 -10.91 -19.78
N ASP A 7 -4.08 -11.24 -18.74
CA ASP A 7 -4.44 -12.23 -17.71
C ASP A 7 -5.16 -11.52 -16.54
N PRO A 8 -6.51 -11.52 -16.51
CA PRO A 8 -7.26 -10.88 -15.43
C PRO A 8 -7.05 -11.57 -14.07
N GLU A 9 -6.70 -12.86 -14.05
CA GLU A 9 -6.42 -13.58 -12.81
C GLU A 9 -5.03 -13.19 -12.27
N GLY A 10 -4.05 -13.06 -13.15
CA GLY A 10 -2.73 -12.51 -12.84
C GLY A 10 -2.81 -11.09 -12.29
N LEU A 11 -3.66 -10.24 -12.87
CA LEU A 11 -3.93 -8.89 -12.33
C LEU A 11 -4.58 -8.94 -10.94
N GLY A 12 -5.54 -9.85 -10.72
CA GLY A 12 -6.14 -10.05 -9.40
C GLY A 12 -5.12 -10.46 -8.34
N LYS A 13 -4.33 -11.50 -8.62
CA LYS A 13 -3.26 -12.00 -7.73
C LYS A 13 -2.18 -10.94 -7.47
N GLY A 14 -1.79 -10.19 -8.51
CA GLY A 14 -0.85 -9.07 -8.36
C GLY A 14 -1.42 -7.97 -7.47
N GLY A 15 -2.72 -7.70 -7.58
CA GLY A 15 -3.44 -6.82 -6.67
C GLY A 15 -3.41 -7.31 -5.22
N ASP A 16 -3.65 -8.60 -4.98
CA ASP A 16 -3.61 -9.18 -3.62
C ASP A 16 -2.20 -9.10 -3.01
N ALA A 17 -1.16 -9.39 -3.80
CA ALA A 17 0.23 -9.29 -3.36
C ALA A 17 0.62 -7.85 -2.97
N LEU A 18 0.17 -6.85 -3.73
CA LEU A 18 0.38 -5.45 -3.38
C LEU A 18 -0.40 -5.06 -2.12
N ASP A 19 -1.62 -5.54 -1.94
CA ASP A 19 -2.41 -5.25 -0.75
C ASP A 19 -1.72 -5.78 0.52
N GLU A 20 -1.20 -7.03 0.46
CA GLU A 20 -0.40 -7.64 1.52
C GLU A 20 0.89 -6.84 1.81
N ALA A 21 1.58 -6.37 0.77
CA ALA A 21 2.75 -5.51 0.94
C ALA A 21 2.37 -4.18 1.63
N GLY A 22 1.23 -3.60 1.27
CA GLY A 22 0.68 -2.41 1.92
C GLY A 22 0.40 -2.62 3.41
N ASP A 23 -0.12 -3.78 3.79
CA ASP A 23 -0.36 -4.13 5.20
C ASP A 23 0.94 -4.34 5.97
N LYS A 24 1.93 -5.01 5.37
CA LYS A 24 3.26 -5.16 6.00
C LYS A 24 3.92 -3.81 6.27
N LEU A 25 3.76 -2.83 5.37
CA LEU A 25 4.25 -1.47 5.59
C LEU A 25 3.58 -0.79 6.79
N LYS A 26 2.27 -1.02 7.01
CA LYS A 26 1.58 -0.49 8.20
C LYS A 26 2.12 -1.11 9.48
N VAL A 27 2.31 -2.43 9.51
CA VAL A 27 2.89 -3.12 10.68
C VAL A 27 4.28 -2.60 10.98
N ILE A 28 5.15 -2.45 9.96
CA ILE A 28 6.49 -1.90 10.14
C ILE A 28 6.44 -0.46 10.69
N ARG A 29 5.51 0.37 10.19
CA ARG A 29 5.29 1.73 10.69
C ARG A 29 4.89 1.73 12.17
N GLU A 30 3.96 0.86 12.56
CA GLU A 30 3.50 0.74 13.95
C GLU A 30 4.64 0.29 14.87
N GLU A 31 5.40 -0.75 14.48
CA GLU A 31 6.57 -1.21 15.23
C GLU A 31 7.65 -0.12 15.36
N TYR A 32 7.86 0.67 14.31
CA TYR A 32 8.79 1.80 14.35
C TYR A 32 8.34 2.86 15.35
N VAL A 33 7.07 3.26 15.32
CA VAL A 33 6.48 4.24 16.25
C VAL A 33 6.53 3.74 17.70
N ASP A 34 6.22 2.47 17.94
CA ASP A 34 6.30 1.88 19.28
C ASP A 34 7.73 1.89 19.83
N ARG A 35 8.71 1.50 19.00
CA ARG A 35 10.12 1.48 19.43
C ARG A 35 10.68 2.86 19.73
N ILE A 36 10.36 3.85 18.91
CA ILE A 36 10.91 5.19 19.06
C ILE A 36 10.22 5.99 20.17
N THR A 37 8.93 5.72 20.42
CA THR A 37 8.20 6.30 21.55
C THR A 37 8.60 5.68 22.89
N HIS A 38 9.14 4.46 22.91
CA HIS A 38 9.73 3.86 24.12
C HIS A 38 10.81 4.74 24.76
N TYR A 39 11.57 5.49 23.97
CA TYR A 39 12.63 6.38 24.46
C TYR A 39 12.09 7.76 24.87
N ARG A 40 10.78 7.96 24.93
CA ARG A 40 10.19 9.26 25.23
C ARG A 40 10.33 9.65 26.69
N GLY A 41 11.01 10.77 26.90
CA GLY A 41 11.23 11.37 28.22
C GLY A 41 12.40 10.79 29.01
N CYS A 42 13.20 9.87 28.44
CA CYS A 42 14.31 9.25 29.18
C CYS A 42 15.60 10.09 29.21
N TRP A 43 15.63 11.26 28.57
CA TRP A 43 16.84 12.08 28.42
C TRP A 43 16.98 13.22 29.44
N GLY A 44 16.07 13.29 30.41
CA GLY A 44 16.07 14.33 31.46
C GLY A 44 15.44 15.66 31.01
N THR A 45 15.17 16.53 31.98
CA THR A 45 14.48 17.82 31.79
C THR A 45 15.44 19.02 31.73
N GLY A 46 16.73 18.77 31.57
CA GLY A 46 17.73 19.82 31.38
C GLY A 46 17.91 20.18 29.90
N GLU A 47 18.55 21.31 29.62
CA GLU A 47 18.76 21.84 28.26
C GLU A 47 19.33 20.79 27.27
N PHE A 48 20.28 19.98 27.71
CA PHE A 48 20.84 18.89 26.90
C PHE A 48 19.82 17.80 26.56
N GLY A 49 18.99 17.40 27.54
CA GLY A 49 17.96 16.38 27.36
C GLY A 49 16.87 16.84 26.41
N GLU A 50 16.44 18.10 26.54
CA GLU A 50 15.45 18.72 25.65
C GLU A 50 15.98 18.91 24.23
N ALA A 51 17.23 19.35 24.07
CA ALA A 51 17.87 19.50 22.77
C ALA A 51 18.03 18.15 22.05
N PHE A 52 18.45 17.11 22.78
CA PHE A 52 18.51 15.76 22.25
C PHE A 52 17.12 15.25 21.84
N ALA A 53 16.11 15.43 22.71
CA ALA A 53 14.74 15.02 22.43
C ALA A 53 14.23 15.63 21.12
N LYS A 54 14.43 16.94 20.95
CA LYS A 54 14.03 17.66 19.75
C LYS A 54 14.68 17.09 18.50
N LYS A 55 15.99 16.83 18.53
CA LYS A 55 16.74 16.28 17.39
C LYS A 55 16.39 14.83 17.10
N TYR A 56 16.15 14.04 18.13
CA TYR A 56 15.76 12.65 17.99
C TYR A 56 14.38 12.51 17.32
N TYR A 57 13.42 13.37 17.67
CA TYR A 57 12.07 13.35 17.07
C TYR A 57 11.95 14.10 15.74
N GLU A 58 12.91 14.95 15.37
CA GLU A 58 12.84 15.74 14.13
C GLU A 58 12.66 14.87 12.87
N GLY A 59 13.24 13.66 12.85
CA GLY A 59 13.10 12.71 11.75
C GLY A 59 11.93 11.72 11.91
N LEU A 60 11.25 11.72 13.05
CA LEU A 60 10.16 10.79 13.36
C LEU A 60 8.97 11.03 12.42
N ASP A 61 8.43 12.24 12.46
CA ASP A 61 7.19 12.57 11.77
C ASP A 61 7.32 12.36 10.25
N PRO A 62 8.40 12.82 9.57
CA PRO A 62 8.57 12.57 8.14
C PRO A 62 8.69 11.08 7.78
N CYS A 63 9.31 10.26 8.63
CA CYS A 63 9.42 8.83 8.39
C CYS A 63 8.05 8.13 8.53
N VAL A 64 7.31 8.46 9.59
CA VAL A 64 5.98 7.92 9.86
C VAL A 64 4.98 8.30 8.76
N GLU A 65 5.01 9.55 8.31
CA GLU A 65 4.18 10.04 7.20
C GLU A 65 4.58 9.40 5.87
N GLY A 66 5.89 9.28 5.59
CA GLY A 66 6.38 8.68 4.36
C GLY A 66 6.00 7.21 4.20
N VAL A 67 6.09 6.41 5.27
CA VAL A 67 5.69 5.00 5.24
C VAL A 67 4.17 4.85 5.12
N ASP A 68 3.40 5.73 5.76
CA ASP A 68 1.93 5.74 5.62
C ASP A 68 1.50 6.06 4.18
N ALA A 69 2.10 7.11 3.59
CA ALA A 69 1.87 7.48 2.20
C ALA A 69 2.25 6.35 1.23
N LEU A 70 3.38 5.66 1.48
CA LEU A 70 3.79 4.50 0.69
C LEU A 70 2.79 3.35 0.81
N SER A 71 2.34 3.01 2.02
CA SER A 71 1.32 1.99 2.24
C SER A 71 0.03 2.31 1.48
N ALA A 72 -0.44 3.56 1.56
CA ALA A 72 -1.62 4.02 0.85
C ALA A 72 -1.47 3.92 -0.67
N ALA A 73 -0.32 4.34 -1.22
CA ALA A 73 -0.05 4.26 -2.66
C ALA A 73 0.00 2.81 -3.17
N VAL A 74 0.62 1.91 -2.40
CA VAL A 74 0.68 0.48 -2.70
C VAL A 74 -0.73 -0.15 -2.71
N LYS A 75 -1.56 0.16 -1.70
CA LYS A 75 -2.96 -0.30 -1.66
C LYS A 75 -3.83 0.32 -2.77
N GLY A 76 -3.58 1.57 -3.14
CA GLY A 76 -4.23 2.19 -4.30
C GLY A 76 -3.90 1.48 -5.62
N SER A 77 -2.65 1.04 -5.76
CA SER A 77 -2.19 0.24 -6.90
C SER A 77 -2.83 -1.15 -6.91
N ALA A 78 -2.91 -1.80 -5.74
CA ALA A 78 -3.62 -3.07 -5.55
C ALA A 78 -5.07 -2.99 -6.06
N ASN A 79 -5.82 -1.98 -5.61
CA ASN A 79 -7.20 -1.75 -6.02
C ASN A 79 -7.33 -1.51 -7.53
N SER A 80 -6.40 -0.77 -8.12
CA SER A 80 -6.38 -0.50 -9.56
C SER A 80 -6.17 -1.78 -10.37
N LEU A 81 -5.27 -2.67 -9.93
CA LEU A 81 -5.05 -3.97 -10.58
C LEU A 81 -6.28 -4.87 -10.48
N LYS A 82 -6.85 -5.03 -9.27
CA LYS A 82 -8.07 -5.83 -9.05
C LYS A 82 -9.24 -5.33 -9.91
N ARG A 83 -9.46 -4.01 -9.94
CA ARG A 83 -10.51 -3.38 -10.74
C ARG A 83 -10.30 -3.56 -12.24
N THR A 84 -9.05 -3.42 -12.71
CA THR A 84 -8.71 -3.61 -14.12
C THR A 84 -8.96 -5.06 -14.55
N GLY A 85 -8.52 -6.04 -13.74
CA GLY A 85 -8.78 -7.46 -14.00
C GLY A 85 -10.28 -7.79 -14.05
N ALA A 86 -11.06 -7.27 -13.08
CA ALA A 86 -12.50 -7.48 -13.04
C ALA A 86 -13.23 -6.85 -14.25
N ASN A 87 -12.87 -5.62 -14.63
CA ASN A 87 -13.43 -4.94 -15.80
C ASN A 87 -13.09 -5.67 -17.10
N PHE A 88 -11.87 -6.19 -17.22
CA PHE A 88 -11.44 -6.94 -18.40
C PHE A 88 -12.26 -8.23 -18.54
N ARG A 89 -12.41 -9.00 -17.46
CA ARG A 89 -13.23 -10.22 -17.43
C ARG A 89 -14.67 -9.94 -17.84
N LYS A 90 -15.28 -8.90 -17.26
CA LYS A 90 -16.64 -8.46 -17.62
C LYS A 90 -16.76 -8.11 -19.11
N THR A 91 -15.78 -7.40 -19.65
CA THR A 91 -15.76 -7.04 -21.07
C THR A 91 -15.67 -8.28 -21.97
N GLN A 92 -14.88 -9.28 -21.60
CA GLN A 92 -14.81 -10.55 -22.32
C GLN A 92 -16.15 -11.30 -22.30
N ASP A 93 -16.81 -11.38 -21.14
CA ASP A 93 -18.12 -12.02 -20.98
C ASP A 93 -19.22 -11.32 -21.82
N ASP A 94 -19.21 -9.99 -21.84
CA ASP A 94 -20.14 -9.17 -22.64
C ASP A 94 -19.95 -9.40 -24.15
N ILE A 95 -18.71 -9.56 -24.62
CA ILE A 95 -18.43 -9.85 -26.03
C ILE A 95 -18.87 -11.29 -26.38
N HIS A 96 -18.55 -12.26 -25.52
CA HIS A 96 -18.91 -13.67 -25.72
C HIS A 96 -20.42 -13.89 -25.76
N SER A 97 -21.17 -13.25 -24.86
CA SER A 97 -22.64 -13.34 -24.83
C SER A 97 -23.29 -12.74 -26.08
N ASN A 98 -22.84 -11.56 -26.52
CA ASN A 98 -23.35 -10.89 -27.72
C ASN A 98 -23.02 -11.60 -29.04
N THR A 99 -21.90 -12.33 -29.10
CA THR A 99 -21.52 -13.12 -30.27
C THR A 99 -22.20 -14.49 -30.30
N SER A 100 -22.50 -15.09 -29.14
CA SER A 100 -23.18 -16.38 -29.03
C SER A 100 -24.70 -16.28 -29.25
N GLY A 101 -25.32 -15.14 -28.92
CA GLY A 101 -26.76 -14.89 -29.17
C GLY A 101 -27.12 -14.53 -30.61
N ARG A 102 -26.14 -14.49 -31.53
CA ARG A 102 -26.31 -14.11 -32.94
C ARG A 102 -26.20 -15.29 -33.93
N ARG A 103 -26.23 -16.53 -33.44
CA ARG A 103 -26.25 -17.77 -34.24
C ARG A 103 -27.56 -18.53 -34.06
#